data_AF-A0A2U0AFP1-F1
#
_entry.id   AF-A0A2U0AFP1-F1
#
_cell.length_a   1.000
_cell.length_b   1.000
_cell.length_c   1.000
_cell.angle_alpha   90.00
_cell.angle_beta   90.00
_cell.angle_gamma   90.00
#
_symmetry.space_group_name_H-M   'P 1'
#
loop_
_entity.id
_entity.type
_entity.pdbx_description
1 polymer ?
#
loop_
_entity_poly.entity_id
_entity_poly.type
_entity_poly.pdbx_seq_one_letter_code
_entity_poly.pdbx_strand_id
1 'polypeptide(L)'
;MAAKQRHCYDYPHPAVTTDVVLFTIRQQTLSVLLIQRANHPFQGMWALPGGFLEIDEDLETCAKRELMEETGITGVYLEQLYTFGNPQRDPRERIISVTYFALSQSDSLSPKASSDAAQAAWFPINELPA
;
A
#
# COMPACT_ATOMS: atom_id res chain seq x y z
N MET A 1 5.11 -25.92 -3.39
CA MET A 1 4.18 -24.83 -3.77
C MET A 1 2.80 -25.44 -3.91
N ALA A 2 1.83 -25.05 -3.08
CA ALA A 2 0.45 -25.52 -3.25
C ALA A 2 -0.11 -25.00 -4.60
N ALA A 3 -0.93 -25.80 -5.27
CA ALA A 3 -1.57 -25.37 -6.52
C ALA A 3 -2.52 -24.20 -6.23
N LYS A 4 -2.43 -23.10 -7.00
CA LYS A 4 -3.39 -21.99 -6.92
C LYS A 4 -4.79 -22.52 -7.20
N GLN A 5 -5.68 -22.44 -6.21
CA GLN A 5 -7.08 -22.77 -6.38
C GLN A 5 -7.73 -21.73 -7.30
N ARG A 6 -8.45 -22.21 -8.33
CA ARG A 6 -9.21 -21.33 -9.23
C ARG A 6 -10.65 -21.28 -8.76
N HIS A 7 -11.16 -20.07 -8.57
CA HIS A 7 -12.56 -19.83 -8.26
C HIS A 7 -13.33 -19.50 -9.55
N CYS A 8 -14.55 -20.02 -9.68
CA CYS A 8 -15.45 -19.75 -10.80
C CYS A 8 -16.74 -19.18 -10.24
N TYR A 9 -17.23 -18.10 -10.84
CA TYR A 9 -18.40 -17.34 -10.41
C TYR A 9 -19.26 -16.98 -11.62
N ASP A 10 -20.57 -16.85 -11.43
CA ASP A 10 -21.50 -16.46 -12.50
C ASP A 10 -21.31 -14.99 -12.93
N TYR A 11 -20.78 -14.15 -12.05
CA TYR A 11 -20.52 -12.73 -12.29
C TYR A 11 -19.03 -12.40 -12.11
N PRO A 12 -18.46 -11.48 -12.90
CA PRO A 12 -17.08 -11.07 -12.74
C PRO A 12 -16.87 -10.33 -11.41
N HIS A 13 -15.87 -10.73 -10.64
CA HIS A 13 -15.48 -10.06 -9.41
C HIS A 13 -14.23 -9.20 -9.64
N PRO A 14 -14.22 -7.94 -9.16
CA PRO A 14 -13.01 -7.13 -9.15
C PRO A 14 -12.02 -7.68 -8.13
N ALA A 15 -10.72 -7.53 -8.39
CA ALA A 15 -9.73 -7.70 -7.33
C ALA A 15 -9.81 -6.52 -6.35
N VAL A 16 -9.52 -6.80 -5.08
CA VAL A 16 -9.51 -5.80 -4.01
C VAL A 16 -8.09 -5.62 -3.51
N THR A 17 -7.65 -4.36 -3.39
CA THR A 17 -6.38 -3.99 -2.79
C THR A 17 -6.59 -3.03 -1.63
N THR A 18 -5.59 -2.89 -0.78
CA THR A 18 -5.50 -1.82 0.20
C THR A 18 -4.23 -1.03 -0.01
N ASP A 19 -4.31 0.30 0.08
CA ASP A 19 -3.15 1.21 0.05
C ASP A 19 -3.12 2.03 1.35
N VAL A 20 -1.94 2.37 1.86
CA VAL A 20 -1.78 3.17 3.08
C VAL A 20 -1.05 4.48 2.81
N VAL A 21 -1.70 5.60 3.10
CA VAL A 21 -1.08 6.93 3.16
C VAL A 21 -0.59 7.18 4.58
N LEU A 22 0.66 6.82 4.84
CA LEU A 22 1.27 7.06 6.15
C LEU A 22 2.00 8.41 6.17
N PHE A 23 1.49 9.33 6.99
CA PHE A 23 2.05 10.65 7.23
C PHE A 23 2.85 10.72 8.52
N THR A 24 3.83 11.62 8.54
CA THR A 24 4.55 12.01 9.74
C THR A 24 5.14 13.42 9.62
N ILE A 25 5.66 13.99 10.70
CA ILE A 25 6.36 15.28 10.68
C ILE A 25 7.86 15.04 10.88
N ARG A 26 8.67 15.17 9.83
CA ARG A 26 10.14 15.12 9.90
C ARG A 26 10.71 16.50 9.72
N GLN A 27 11.61 16.93 10.60
CA GLN A 27 12.28 18.23 10.47
C GLN A 27 11.30 19.40 10.26
N GLN A 28 10.18 19.39 11.00
CA GLN A 28 9.09 20.38 10.91
C GLN A 28 8.30 20.39 9.57
N THR A 29 8.46 19.36 8.74
CA THR A 29 7.77 19.23 7.45
C THR A 29 6.88 17.98 7.43
N LEU A 30 5.68 18.10 6.87
CA LEU A 30 4.81 16.95 6.62
C LEU A 30 5.46 16.05 5.56
N SER A 31 5.70 14.80 5.91
CA SER A 31 6.27 13.79 5.03
C SER A 31 5.33 12.61 4.89
N VAL A 32 5.39 11.95 3.74
CA VAL A 32 4.66 10.72 3.41
C VAL A 32 5.64 9.58 3.18
N LEU A 33 5.28 8.38 3.61
CA LEU A 33 6.03 7.17 3.30
C LEU A 33 5.64 6.66 1.92
N LEU A 34 6.64 6.41 1.08
CA LEU A 34 6.48 5.77 -0.22
C LEU A 34 7.41 4.56 -0.34
N ILE A 35 7.02 3.63 -1.21
CA ILE A 35 7.83 2.50 -1.63
C ILE A 35 8.16 2.59 -3.11
N GLN A 36 9.33 2.11 -3.51
CA GLN A 36 9.68 1.96 -4.93
C GLN A 36 9.32 0.54 -5.37
N ARG A 37 8.46 0.42 -6.37
CA ARG A 37 7.97 -0.89 -6.84
C ARG A 37 9.10 -1.71 -7.46
N ALA A 38 9.30 -2.94 -6.99
CA ALA A 38 10.28 -3.87 -7.55
C ALA A 38 9.78 -4.58 -8.83
N ASN A 39 8.47 -4.66 -9.02
CA ASN A 39 7.82 -5.48 -10.06
C ASN A 39 6.92 -4.65 -11.00
N HIS A 40 6.68 -5.17 -12.21
CA HIS A 40 5.69 -4.63 -13.14
C HIS A 40 4.24 -4.80 -12.62
N PRO A 41 3.29 -3.93 -13.01
CA PRO A 41 3.47 -2.68 -13.75
C PRO A 41 4.14 -1.59 -12.89
N PHE A 42 4.60 -0.52 -13.53
CA PHE A 42 5.21 0.64 -12.87
C PHE A 42 6.49 0.33 -12.06
N GLN A 43 7.24 -0.68 -12.51
CA GLN A 43 8.53 -1.01 -11.90
C GLN A 43 9.44 0.21 -11.84
N GLY A 44 10.07 0.44 -10.68
CA GLY A 44 10.95 1.59 -10.43
C GLY A 44 10.21 2.89 -10.08
N MET A 45 8.89 2.95 -10.18
CA MET A 45 8.10 4.10 -9.75
C MET A 45 7.83 4.05 -8.25
N TRP A 46 7.68 5.23 -7.64
CA TRP A 46 7.27 5.37 -6.26
C TRP A 46 5.75 5.26 -6.12
N ALA A 47 5.29 4.55 -5.10
CA ALA A 47 3.88 4.29 -4.83
C ALA A 47 3.62 4.32 -3.32
N LEU A 48 2.34 4.35 -2.96
CA LEU A 48 1.92 4.05 -1.59
C LEU A 48 2.22 2.58 -1.29
N PRO A 49 2.56 2.24 -0.03
CA PRO A 49 2.59 0.85 0.39
C PRO A 49 1.19 0.24 0.32
N GLY A 50 1.08 -0.96 -0.21
CA GLY A 50 -0.20 -1.60 -0.47
C GLY A 50 -0.14 -2.84 -1.35
N GLY A 51 -1.17 -3.66 -1.25
CA GLY A 51 -1.25 -4.93 -1.95
C GLY A 51 -2.66 -5.53 -1.93
N PHE A 52 -2.75 -6.80 -2.33
CA PHE A 52 -4.03 -7.48 -2.53
C PHE A 52 -4.59 -8.04 -1.22
N LEU A 53 -5.92 -7.98 -1.10
CA LEU A 53 -6.65 -8.60 -0.01
C LEU A 53 -6.58 -10.13 -0.11
N GLU A 54 -6.14 -10.80 0.96
CA GLU A 54 -6.26 -12.24 1.11
C GLU A 54 -7.68 -12.65 1.49
N ILE A 55 -8.07 -13.89 1.16
CA ILE A 55 -9.48 -14.33 1.31
C ILE A 55 -9.95 -14.44 2.77
N ASP A 56 -9.01 -14.67 3.70
CA ASP A 56 -9.28 -14.94 5.12
C ASP A 56 -8.94 -13.74 6.03
N GLU A 57 -8.74 -12.54 5.47
CA GLU A 57 -8.45 -11.33 6.24
C GLU A 57 -9.46 -10.20 5.97
N ASP A 58 -9.61 -9.27 6.93
CA ASP A 58 -10.36 -8.04 6.70
C ASP A 58 -9.48 -6.92 6.10
N LEU A 59 -10.11 -5.84 5.65
CA LEU A 59 -9.43 -4.73 4.95
C LEU A 59 -8.39 -4.03 5.83
N GLU A 60 -8.66 -3.86 7.13
CA GLU A 60 -7.71 -3.19 8.03
C GLU A 60 -6.50 -4.09 8.32
N THR A 61 -6.73 -5.41 8.44
CA THR A 61 -5.69 -6.43 8.59
C THR A 61 -4.79 -6.47 7.36
N CYS A 62 -5.37 -6.49 6.15
CA CYS A 62 -4.65 -6.38 4.89
C CYS A 62 -3.77 -5.12 4.85
N ALA A 63 -4.34 -3.95 5.14
CA ALA A 63 -3.60 -2.69 5.13
C ALA A 63 -2.42 -2.69 6.12
N LYS A 64 -2.58 -3.26 7.32
CA LYS A 64 -1.50 -3.42 8.31
C LYS A 64 -0.44 -4.42 7.86
N ARG A 65 -0.85 -5.55 7.26
CA ARG A 65 0.04 -6.59 6.75
C ARG A 65 0.93 -6.04 5.64
N GLU A 66 0.34 -5.42 4.63
CA GLU A 66 1.06 -4.84 3.48
C GLU A 66 2.05 -3.74 3.93
N LEU A 67 1.62 -2.82 4.81
CA LEU A 67 2.52 -1.81 5.38
C LEU A 67 3.72 -2.43 6.11
N MET A 68 3.49 -3.49 6.89
CA MET A 68 4.56 -4.20 7.57
C MET A 68 5.49 -4.92 6.59
N GLU A 69 4.96 -5.62 5.60
CA GLU A 69 5.75 -6.44 4.67
C GLU A 69 6.67 -5.60 3.78
N GLU A 70 6.20 -4.43 3.34
CA GLU A 70 6.92 -3.57 2.40
C GLU A 70 7.84 -2.56 3.10
N THR A 71 7.52 -2.18 4.34
CA THR A 71 8.23 -1.09 5.03
C THR A 71 8.72 -1.44 6.44
N GLY A 72 8.32 -2.58 7.00
CA GLY A 72 8.64 -2.99 8.37
C GLY A 72 7.92 -2.22 9.48
N ILE A 73 6.90 -1.41 9.14
CA ILE A 73 6.21 -0.55 10.10
C ILE A 73 4.99 -1.26 10.66
N THR A 74 4.81 -1.20 11.98
CA THR A 74 3.68 -1.78 12.72
C THR A 74 3.18 -0.82 13.80
N GLY A 75 2.04 -1.14 14.42
CA GLY A 75 1.55 -0.38 15.58
C GLY A 75 1.02 1.02 15.28
N VAL A 76 0.70 1.31 14.02
CA VAL A 76 0.06 2.57 13.61
C VAL A 76 -1.47 2.45 13.63
N TYR A 77 -2.15 3.50 14.07
CA TYR A 77 -3.60 3.62 13.91
C TYR A 77 -3.92 3.92 12.44
N LEU A 78 -4.84 3.15 11.86
CA LEU A 78 -5.32 3.34 10.49
C LEU A 78 -6.78 3.83 10.53
N GLU A 79 -7.09 4.81 9.70
CA GLU A 79 -8.45 5.24 9.43
C GLU A 79 -8.73 5.17 7.93
N GLN A 80 -9.90 4.66 7.54
CA GLN A 80 -10.24 4.56 6.13
C GLN A 80 -10.40 5.96 5.54
N LEU A 81 -9.65 6.24 4.48
CA LEU A 81 -9.70 7.52 3.76
C LEU A 81 -10.79 7.51 2.69
N TYR A 82 -10.67 6.61 1.71
CA TYR A 82 -11.55 6.57 0.55
C TYR A 82 -11.42 5.23 -0.20
N THR A 83 -12.39 4.94 -1.07
CA THR A 83 -12.36 3.76 -1.96
C THR A 83 -12.25 4.20 -3.42
N PHE A 84 -11.18 3.81 -4.10
CA PHE A 84 -10.91 4.13 -5.49
C PHE A 84 -11.33 2.99 -6.42
N GLY A 85 -12.33 3.26 -7.27
CA GLY A 85 -12.92 2.26 -8.16
C GLY A 85 -12.99 2.65 -9.64
N ASN A 86 -12.15 3.57 -10.13
CA ASN A 86 -12.10 3.90 -11.56
C ASN A 86 -11.68 2.65 -12.37
N PRO A 87 -12.44 2.23 -13.41
CA PRO A 87 -12.12 1.03 -14.21
C PRO A 87 -10.75 0.99 -14.87
N GLN A 88 -10.11 2.13 -15.08
CA GLN A 88 -8.82 2.25 -15.75
C GLN A 88 -7.69 2.62 -14.79
N ARG A 89 -7.92 2.56 -13.46
CA ARG A 89 -6.90 2.93 -12.47
C ARG A 89 -5.69 2.01 -12.44
N ASP A 90 -5.88 0.74 -12.82
CA ASP A 90 -4.84 -0.27 -12.83
C ASP A 90 -4.84 -1.00 -14.18
N PRO A 91 -3.67 -1.16 -14.84
CA PRO A 91 -3.61 -1.78 -16.16
C PRO A 91 -3.70 -3.32 -16.13
N ARG A 92 -3.63 -3.95 -14.95
CA ARG A 92 -3.64 -5.43 -14.82
C ARG A 92 -5.05 -6.00 -15.00
N GLU A 93 -6.01 -5.46 -14.26
CA GLU A 93 -7.39 -5.94 -14.21
C GLU A 93 -8.31 -4.91 -13.53
N ARG A 94 -9.60 -5.26 -13.36
CA ARG A 94 -10.54 -4.44 -12.59
C ARG A 94 -10.16 -4.51 -11.10
N ILE A 95 -9.47 -3.47 -10.61
CA ILE A 95 -9.09 -3.34 -9.20
C ILE A 95 -9.89 -2.25 -8.50
N ILE A 96 -10.42 -2.56 -7.32
CA ILE A 96 -10.93 -1.59 -6.35
C ILE A 96 -9.91 -1.48 -5.22
N SER A 97 -9.40 -0.28 -4.96
CA SER A 97 -8.50 -0.05 -3.81
C SER A 97 -9.21 0.65 -2.68
N VAL A 98 -9.16 0.08 -1.48
CA VAL A 98 -9.59 0.72 -0.23
C VAL A 98 -8.38 1.35 0.43
N THR A 99 -8.32 2.68 0.43
CA THR A 99 -7.16 3.41 0.95
C THR A 99 -7.39 3.82 2.40
N TYR A 100 -6.38 3.60 3.23
CA TYR A 100 -6.30 4.05 4.61
C TYR A 100 -5.31 5.20 4.71
N PHE A 101 -5.46 6.03 5.74
CA PHE A 101 -4.43 6.99 6.14
C PHE A 101 -4.06 6.79 7.61
N ALA A 102 -2.86 7.24 7.95
CA ALA A 102 -2.33 7.20 9.30
C ALA A 102 -1.43 8.40 9.57
N LEU A 103 -1.39 8.82 10.83
CA LEU A 103 -0.46 9.81 11.33
C LEU A 103 0.40 9.16 12.41
N SER A 104 1.72 9.20 12.23
CA SER A 104 2.66 8.65 13.21
C SER A 104 3.72 9.66 13.64
N GLN A 105 4.30 9.48 14.82
CA GLN A 105 5.42 10.28 15.32
C GLN A 105 6.74 9.80 14.69
N SER A 106 7.41 10.71 13.99
CA SER A 106 8.43 10.42 12.96
C SER A 106 9.70 9.78 13.47
N ASP A 107 10.16 10.20 14.65
CA ASP A 107 11.57 10.08 15.02
C ASP A 107 11.96 8.63 15.34
N SER A 108 10.98 7.75 15.49
CA SER A 108 11.16 6.32 15.79
C SER A 108 10.99 5.41 14.57
N LEU A 109 10.47 5.91 13.44
CA LEU A 109 10.16 5.08 12.27
C LEU A 109 11.27 5.13 11.22
N SER A 110 12.00 4.02 11.13
CA SER A 110 12.98 3.76 10.08
C SER A 110 12.43 2.69 9.12
N PRO A 111 11.86 3.09 7.96
CA PRO A 111 11.32 2.14 7.01
C PRO A 111 12.45 1.27 6.47
N LYS A 112 12.16 -0.02 6.31
CA LYS A 112 13.05 -0.99 5.70
C LYS A 112 12.30 -1.67 4.57
N ALA A 113 12.79 -1.47 3.35
CA ALA A 113 12.22 -2.11 2.18
C ALA A 113 12.31 -3.64 2.30
N SER A 114 11.24 -4.32 1.93
CA SER A 114 11.14 -5.78 1.93
C SER A 114 10.12 -6.23 0.88
N SER A 115 10.14 -7.52 0.55
CA SER A 115 9.22 -8.16 -0.40
C SER A 115 9.21 -7.46 -1.78
N ASP A 116 8.08 -6.87 -2.17
CA ASP A 116 7.88 -6.21 -3.47
C ASP A 116 8.34 -4.75 -3.51
N ALA A 117 8.87 -4.22 -2.40
CA ALA A 117 9.49 -2.90 -2.34
C ALA A 117 11.01 -2.99 -2.54
N ALA A 118 11.52 -2.34 -3.61
CA ALA A 118 12.95 -2.18 -3.82
C ALA A 118 13.56 -1.16 -2.83
N GLN A 119 12.78 -0.13 -2.48
CA GLN A 119 13.14 0.92 -1.52
C GLN A 119 11.90 1.36 -0.75
N ALA A 120 12.10 1.90 0.45
CA ALA A 120 11.05 2.53 1.26
C ALA A 120 11.64 3.78 1.90
N ALA A 121 11.03 4.95 1.67
CA ALA A 121 11.59 6.23 2.08
C ALA A 121 10.51 7.27 2.40
N TRP A 122 10.88 8.21 3.26
CA TRP A 122 10.06 9.37 3.58
C TRP A 122 10.31 10.50 2.58
N PHE A 123 9.25 11.07 2.04
CA PHE A 123 9.30 12.21 1.15
C PHE A 123 8.52 13.39 1.72
N PRO A 124 9.08 14.61 1.70
CA PRO A 124 8.30 15.81 1.98
C PRO A 124 7.11 15.91 1.01
N ILE A 125 5.92 16.29 1.51
CA ILE A 125 4.71 16.38 0.67
C ILE A 125 4.83 17.43 -0.45
N ASN A 126 5.75 18.39 -0.27
CA ASN A 126 6.09 19.44 -1.23
C ASN A 126 7.22 19.04 -2.20
N GLU A 127 7.84 17.87 -2.02
CA GLU A 127 8.96 17.37 -2.82
C GLU A 127 8.78 15.88 -3.14
N LEU A 128 7.60 15.53 -3.69
CA LEU A 128 7.30 14.16 -4.08
C LEU A 128 8.16 13.73 -5.29
N PRO A 129 8.59 12.46 -5.33
CA PRO A 129 9.33 11.93 -6.46
C PRO A 129 8.45 11.85 -7.71
N ALA A 130 9.09 11.92 -8.88
CA ALA A 130 8.44 11.84 -10.19
C ALA A 130 7.96 10.41 -10.51
#